data_AF-A0A2T5ISU0-F1
#
_entry.id   AF-A0A2T5ISU0-F1
#
_cell.length_a   1.000
_cell.length_b   1.000
_cell.length_c   1.000
_cell.angle_alpha   90.00
_cell.angle_beta   90.00
_cell.angle_gamma   90.00
#
_symmetry.space_group_name_H-M   'P 1'
#
loop_
_entity.id
_entity.type
_entity.pdbx_description
1 polymer ?
#
loop_
_entity_poly.entity_id
_entity_poly.type
_entity_poly.pdbx_seq_one_letter_code
_entity_poly.pdbx_strand_id
1 'polypeptide(L)'
;MTETTTKLNELKNIPPSETRMPEISPGFGSLQSFELMQRAAKLLITSTLVPAAYRANDDKKGPNPNALANCVVALNMSHRMNADPLMVMQNLYVVEGRPSWSSQWIIAAINGCGRFSPLRFEIKELGEKSVEYISTFWENREKKTKTFTEKIKDKVCVAWAIEKGTGERIESPPVSIEMAVREGWYSKNGSKWKTMDEVMLRYRTASFFGKLYAPELLMGLQTVEEINDARVIDATPDGYGGYSVDINSLKSDEQESASSAETEGVDKETGEIINTESNSDKKIEKEKTDIKPEVIQAKNDEPSPEEQEKIKKQLIDEANKEQAPRAARSRQNFDLE
;
A
#
# COMPACT_ATOMS: atom_id res chain seq x y z
N MET A 1 -28.50 13.08 52.38
CA MET A 1 -29.63 12.41 51.69
C MET A 1 -29.68 12.72 50.18
N THR A 2 -28.62 13.26 49.58
CA THR A 2 -28.61 13.70 48.17
C THR A 2 -27.84 12.77 47.21
N GLU A 3 -27.03 11.83 47.72
CA GLU A 3 -26.28 10.87 46.90
C GLU A 3 -27.10 9.66 46.44
N THR A 4 -28.22 9.38 47.10
CA THR A 4 -29.04 8.18 46.83
C THR A 4 -30.02 8.41 45.68
N THR A 5 -30.38 9.66 45.39
CA THR A 5 -31.34 10.04 44.36
C THR A 5 -30.75 10.09 42.95
N THR A 6 -29.44 10.37 42.80
CA THR A 6 -28.74 10.33 41.51
C THR A 6 -28.68 8.90 40.95
N LYS A 7 -28.41 7.90 41.78
CA LYS A 7 -28.37 6.48 41.38
C LYS A 7 -29.70 5.94 40.86
N LEU A 8 -30.83 6.46 41.33
CA LEU A 8 -32.17 6.01 40.90
C LEU A 8 -32.57 6.56 39.52
N ASN A 9 -32.13 7.78 39.19
CA ASN A 9 -32.35 8.36 37.85
C ASN A 9 -31.50 7.67 36.77
N GLU A 10 -30.27 7.27 37.10
CA GLU A 10 -29.39 6.49 36.20
C GLU A 10 -29.92 5.07 35.93
N LEU A 11 -30.63 4.46 36.88
CA LEU A 11 -31.29 3.16 36.71
C LEU A 11 -32.56 3.23 35.84
N LYS A 12 -33.19 4.39 35.74
CA LYS A 12 -34.43 4.59 34.98
C LYS A 12 -34.16 4.82 33.48
N ASN A 13 -33.01 5.40 33.17
CA ASN A 13 -32.51 5.60 31.81
C ASN A 13 -31.18 4.86 31.67
N ILE A 14 -31.23 3.53 31.58
CA ILE A 14 -30.05 2.72 31.25
C ILE A 14 -29.66 3.10 29.81
N PRO A 15 -28.51 3.78 29.59
CA PRO A 15 -28.05 4.02 28.23
C PRO A 15 -27.88 2.68 27.51
N PRO A 16 -28.11 2.62 26.20
CA PRO A 16 -27.97 1.38 25.44
C PRO A 16 -26.60 0.74 25.75
N SER A 17 -26.57 -0.59 25.83
CA SER A 17 -25.35 -1.33 26.21
C SER A 17 -24.12 -0.95 25.37
N GLU A 18 -24.35 -0.50 24.14
CA GLU A 18 -23.36 0.02 23.21
C GLU A 18 -22.56 1.21 23.77
N THR A 19 -23.20 2.10 24.56
CA THR A 19 -22.53 3.28 25.15
C THR A 19 -21.52 2.91 26.24
N ARG A 20 -21.56 1.66 26.75
CA ARG A 20 -20.63 1.16 27.76
C ARG A 20 -19.50 0.33 27.18
N MET A 21 -19.53 0.05 25.87
CA MET A 21 -18.47 -0.69 25.21
C MET A 21 -17.36 0.27 24.75
N PRO A 22 -16.08 -0.14 24.82
CA PRO A 22 -15.00 0.67 24.27
C PRO A 22 -15.19 0.83 22.77
N GLU A 23 -14.93 2.03 22.25
CA GLU A 23 -14.93 2.29 20.82
C GLU A 23 -13.76 1.53 20.17
N ILE A 24 -14.06 0.70 19.17
CA ILE A 24 -13.07 -0.13 18.49
C ILE A 24 -12.87 0.43 17.09
N SER A 25 -11.71 1.05 16.84
CA SER A 25 -11.32 1.45 15.49
C SER A 25 -10.70 0.27 14.72
N PRO A 26 -11.01 0.10 13.43
CA PRO A 26 -10.34 -0.86 12.57
C PRO A 26 -8.82 -0.61 12.49
N GLY A 27 -8.01 -1.67 12.55
CA GLY A 27 -6.55 -1.53 12.55
C GLY A 27 -5.80 -2.82 12.90
N PHE A 28 -4.48 -2.83 12.70
CA PHE A 28 -3.63 -4.01 12.95
C PHE A 28 -3.05 -4.08 14.37
N GLY A 29 -3.26 -3.04 15.19
CA GLY A 29 -2.64 -2.93 16.52
C GLY A 29 -3.30 -3.78 17.62
N SER A 30 -4.50 -4.32 17.40
CA SER A 30 -5.19 -5.17 18.37
C SER A 30 -5.98 -6.29 17.71
N LEU A 31 -6.26 -7.37 18.45
CA LEU A 31 -7.07 -8.49 17.97
C LEU A 31 -8.47 -8.02 17.56
N GLN A 32 -9.12 -7.22 18.41
CA GLN A 32 -10.47 -6.73 18.19
C GLN A 32 -10.54 -5.83 16.94
N SER A 33 -9.58 -4.93 16.77
CA SER A 33 -9.46 -4.07 15.60
C SER A 33 -9.24 -4.86 14.31
N PHE A 34 -8.43 -5.92 14.36
CA PHE A 34 -8.16 -6.77 13.21
C PHE A 34 -9.36 -7.63 12.82
N GLU A 35 -10.08 -8.20 13.79
CA GLU A 35 -11.32 -8.94 13.56
C GLU A 35 -12.41 -8.05 12.96
N LEU A 36 -12.52 -6.80 13.43
CA LEU A 36 -13.44 -5.81 12.87
C LEU A 36 -13.11 -5.53 11.39
N MET A 37 -11.84 -5.31 11.04
CA MET A 37 -11.42 -5.16 9.64
C MET A 37 -11.76 -6.38 8.80
N GLN A 38 -11.49 -7.60 9.30
CA GLN A 38 -11.83 -8.81 8.57
C GLN A 38 -13.34 -8.95 8.34
N ARG A 39 -14.17 -8.58 9.34
CA ARG A 39 -15.63 -8.61 9.21
C ARG A 39 -16.11 -7.59 8.17
N ALA A 40 -15.60 -6.37 8.21
CA ALA A 40 -15.89 -5.35 7.21
C ALA A 40 -15.44 -5.80 5.80
N ALA A 41 -14.25 -6.37 5.68
CA ALA A 41 -13.74 -6.90 4.42
C ALA A 41 -14.63 -8.02 3.87
N LYS A 42 -15.09 -8.96 4.71
CA LYS A 42 -16.01 -10.04 4.31
C LYS A 42 -17.34 -9.52 3.73
N LEU A 43 -17.82 -8.37 4.19
CA LEU A 43 -18.97 -7.70 3.58
C LEU A 43 -18.61 -7.12 2.20
N LEU A 44 -17.45 -6.47 2.10
CA LEU A 44 -17.05 -5.76 0.87
C LEU A 44 -16.69 -6.71 -0.29
N ILE A 45 -16.10 -7.88 -0.01
CA ILE A 45 -15.73 -8.84 -1.07
C ILE A 45 -16.93 -9.41 -1.85
N THR A 46 -18.17 -9.29 -1.33
CA THR A 46 -19.39 -9.74 -2.00
C THR A 46 -20.15 -8.62 -2.71
N SER A 47 -19.75 -7.36 -2.49
CA SER A 47 -20.41 -6.20 -3.09
C SER A 47 -20.03 -6.02 -4.56
N THR A 48 -21.02 -5.74 -5.42
CA THR A 48 -20.80 -5.45 -6.85
C THR A 48 -20.26 -4.04 -7.11
N LEU A 49 -20.33 -3.14 -6.12
CA LEU A 49 -19.75 -1.80 -6.19
C LEU A 49 -18.22 -1.81 -6.00
N VAL A 50 -17.71 -2.90 -5.43
CA VAL A 50 -16.28 -3.10 -5.17
C VAL A 50 -15.59 -3.66 -6.43
N PRO A 51 -14.41 -3.15 -6.84
CA PRO A 51 -13.75 -3.62 -8.05
C PRO A 51 -13.35 -5.11 -7.99
N ALA A 52 -13.25 -5.75 -9.17
CA ALA A 52 -12.98 -7.18 -9.30
C ALA A 52 -11.73 -7.68 -8.54
N ALA A 53 -10.69 -6.86 -8.42
CA ALA A 53 -9.47 -7.20 -7.68
C ALA A 53 -9.69 -7.45 -6.17
N TYR A 54 -10.78 -6.89 -5.63
CA TYR A 54 -11.19 -6.95 -4.24
C TYR A 54 -12.41 -7.85 -4.01
N ARG A 55 -13.06 -8.34 -5.08
CA ARG A 55 -14.22 -9.23 -4.97
C ARG A 55 -13.80 -10.69 -4.86
N ALA A 56 -14.57 -11.47 -4.10
CA ALA A 56 -14.36 -12.90 -3.93
C ALA A 56 -14.49 -13.69 -5.24
N ASN A 57 -15.31 -13.19 -6.18
CA ASN A 57 -15.48 -13.75 -7.51
C ASN A 57 -15.30 -12.65 -8.56
N ASP A 58 -14.44 -12.92 -9.55
CA ASP A 58 -14.27 -12.12 -10.76
C ASP A 58 -15.06 -12.78 -11.90
N ASP A 59 -15.91 -12.01 -12.57
CA ASP A 59 -16.76 -12.48 -13.68
C ASP A 59 -15.94 -13.06 -14.84
N LYS A 60 -14.66 -12.67 -14.98
CA LYS A 60 -13.77 -13.12 -16.06
C LYS A 60 -12.81 -14.23 -15.65
N LYS A 61 -12.37 -14.23 -14.38
CA LYS A 61 -11.28 -15.09 -13.89
C LYS A 61 -11.75 -16.16 -12.90
N GLY A 62 -13.00 -16.09 -12.44
CA GLY A 62 -13.54 -17.00 -11.43
C GLY A 62 -13.18 -16.59 -10.00
N PRO A 63 -13.09 -17.56 -9.07
CA PRO A 63 -12.80 -17.29 -7.66
C PRO A 63 -11.46 -16.58 -7.46
N ASN A 64 -11.45 -15.55 -6.62
CA ASN A 64 -10.27 -14.75 -6.28
C ASN A 64 -9.83 -15.05 -4.83
N PRO A 65 -8.78 -15.85 -4.62
CA PRO A 65 -8.32 -16.19 -3.28
C PRO A 65 -7.74 -14.99 -2.52
N ASN A 66 -7.28 -13.95 -3.22
CA ASN A 66 -6.63 -12.78 -2.63
C ASN A 66 -7.62 -11.67 -2.23
N ALA A 67 -8.91 -11.83 -2.54
CA ALA A 67 -9.93 -10.79 -2.35
C ALA A 67 -9.98 -10.25 -0.92
N LEU A 68 -10.03 -11.16 0.07
CA LEU A 68 -10.12 -10.77 1.48
C LEU A 68 -8.87 -10.01 1.93
N ALA A 69 -7.68 -10.51 1.59
CA ALA A 69 -6.42 -9.87 1.93
C ALA A 69 -6.30 -8.47 1.28
N ASN A 70 -6.64 -8.34 0.00
CA ASN A 70 -6.65 -7.07 -0.71
C ASN A 70 -7.64 -6.08 -0.07
N CYS A 71 -8.83 -6.53 0.32
CA CYS A 71 -9.82 -5.69 1.01
C CYS A 71 -9.31 -5.20 2.37
N VAL A 72 -8.69 -6.08 3.17
CA VAL A 72 -8.14 -5.70 4.48
C VAL A 72 -7.01 -4.66 4.31
N VAL A 73 -6.13 -4.83 3.32
CA VAL A 73 -5.08 -3.85 3.03
C VAL A 73 -5.67 -2.50 2.60
N ALA A 74 -6.69 -2.51 1.74
CA ALA A 74 -7.38 -1.29 1.32
C ALA A 74 -8.11 -0.60 2.48
N LEU A 75 -8.71 -1.35 3.42
CA LEU A 75 -9.32 -0.81 4.63
C LEU A 75 -8.31 -0.17 5.58
N ASN A 76 -7.13 -0.79 5.73
CA ASN A 76 -6.07 -0.15 6.50
C ASN A 76 -5.59 1.14 5.82
N MET A 77 -5.42 1.11 4.49
CA MET A 77 -5.03 2.31 3.74
C MET A 77 -6.08 3.42 3.87
N SER A 78 -7.38 3.08 3.81
CA SER A 78 -8.46 4.06 3.97
C SER A 78 -8.44 4.69 5.36
N HIS A 79 -8.17 3.90 6.41
CA HIS A 79 -7.97 4.43 7.76
C HIS A 79 -6.77 5.38 7.84
N ARG A 80 -5.63 5.00 7.28
CA ARG A 80 -4.40 5.81 7.31
C ARG A 80 -4.56 7.15 6.57
N MET A 81 -5.33 7.14 5.49
CA MET A 81 -5.60 8.34 4.69
C MET A 81 -6.81 9.14 5.18
N ASN A 82 -7.49 8.69 6.24
CA ASN A 82 -8.79 9.21 6.66
C ASN A 82 -9.78 9.35 5.48
N ALA A 83 -9.80 8.34 4.61
CA ALA A 83 -10.57 8.32 3.37
C ALA A 83 -11.64 7.23 3.39
N ASP A 84 -12.69 7.42 2.58
CA ASP A 84 -13.75 6.42 2.44
C ASP A 84 -13.20 5.09 1.84
N PRO A 85 -13.50 3.92 2.45
CA PRO A 85 -13.03 2.62 1.97
C PRO A 85 -13.39 2.31 0.51
N LEU A 86 -14.62 2.61 0.09
CA LEU A 86 -15.07 2.30 -1.25
C LEU A 86 -14.34 3.18 -2.27
N MET A 87 -14.15 4.45 -1.94
CA MET A 87 -13.39 5.40 -2.74
C MET A 87 -11.92 4.97 -2.90
N VAL A 88 -11.29 4.46 -1.83
CA VAL A 88 -9.93 3.90 -1.89
C VAL A 88 -9.90 2.67 -2.80
N MET A 89 -10.79 1.70 -2.59
CA MET A 89 -10.82 0.48 -3.40
C MET A 89 -11.03 0.76 -4.90
N GLN A 90 -11.86 1.75 -5.25
CA GLN A 90 -12.11 2.13 -6.65
C GLN A 90 -10.89 2.75 -7.34
N ASN A 91 -10.01 3.41 -6.58
CA ASN A 91 -8.87 4.15 -7.11
C ASN A 91 -7.52 3.45 -6.92
N LEU A 92 -7.45 2.45 -6.06
CA LEU A 92 -6.24 1.70 -5.75
C LEU A 92 -6.15 0.44 -6.62
N TYR A 93 -5.10 0.36 -7.43
CA TYR A 93 -4.79 -0.79 -8.26
C TYR A 93 -3.58 -1.55 -7.71
N VAL A 94 -3.56 -2.87 -7.87
CA VAL A 94 -2.38 -3.70 -7.58
C VAL A 94 -1.66 -3.97 -8.90
N VAL A 95 -0.44 -3.45 -9.04
CA VAL A 95 0.42 -3.64 -10.21
C VAL A 95 1.69 -4.34 -9.76
N GLU A 96 1.93 -5.56 -10.25
CA GLU A 96 3.12 -6.36 -9.88
C GLU A 96 3.32 -6.50 -8.37
N GLY A 97 2.22 -6.68 -7.63
CA GLY A 97 2.22 -6.79 -6.16
C GLY A 97 2.36 -5.46 -5.41
N ARG A 98 2.45 -4.33 -6.12
CA ARG A 98 2.57 -3.00 -5.51
C ARG A 98 1.26 -2.21 -5.64
N PRO A 99 0.81 -1.51 -4.58
CA PRO A 99 -0.30 -0.58 -4.67
C PRO A 99 0.07 0.61 -5.56
N SER A 100 -0.85 1.00 -6.46
CA SER A 100 -0.72 2.16 -7.34
C SER A 100 -2.05 2.88 -7.44
N TRP A 101 -2.03 4.19 -7.27
CA TRP A 101 -3.22 5.03 -7.36
C TRP A 101 -3.60 5.38 -8.80
N SER A 102 -4.89 5.59 -9.03
CA SER A 102 -5.40 6.24 -10.23
C SER A 102 -4.85 7.66 -10.33
N SER A 103 -4.58 8.13 -11.54
CA SER A 103 -4.10 9.51 -11.71
C SER A 103 -5.15 10.54 -11.30
N GLN A 104 -6.44 10.20 -11.40
CA GLN A 104 -7.54 11.06 -10.93
C GLN A 104 -7.48 11.25 -9.40
N TRP A 105 -7.24 10.16 -8.66
CA TRP A 105 -7.03 10.20 -7.22
C TRP A 105 -5.82 11.06 -6.86
N ILE A 106 -4.69 10.87 -7.54
CA ILE A 106 -3.47 11.66 -7.29
C ILE A 106 -3.75 13.16 -7.49
N ILE A 107 -4.43 13.53 -8.59
CA ILE A 107 -4.79 14.93 -8.85
C ILE A 107 -5.71 15.47 -7.75
N ALA A 108 -6.72 14.71 -7.33
CA ALA A 108 -7.63 15.12 -6.27
C ALA A 108 -6.92 15.30 -4.93
N ALA A 109 -6.04 14.36 -4.56
CA ALA A 109 -5.25 14.42 -3.34
C ALA A 109 -4.32 15.65 -3.31
N ILE A 110 -3.60 15.92 -4.41
CA ILE A 110 -2.74 17.12 -4.53
C ILE A 110 -3.57 18.40 -4.46
N ASN A 111 -4.74 18.44 -5.10
CA ASN A 111 -5.58 19.64 -5.08
C ASN A 111 -6.22 19.89 -3.70
N GLY A 112 -6.46 18.83 -2.92
CA GLY A 112 -7.10 18.87 -1.62
C GLY A 112 -6.14 19.02 -0.44
N CYS A 113 -4.84 18.76 -0.59
CA CYS A 113 -3.90 18.70 0.53
C CYS A 113 -3.53 20.05 1.16
N GLY A 114 -4.00 21.16 0.60
CA GLY A 114 -3.70 22.49 1.13
C GLY A 114 -2.29 23.01 0.85
N ARG A 115 -1.27 22.13 0.70
CA ARG A 115 0.13 22.48 0.44
C ARG A 115 0.37 23.13 -0.92
N PHE A 116 -0.33 22.66 -1.96
CA PHE A 116 -0.17 23.14 -3.34
C PHE A 116 -1.40 23.92 -3.82
N SER A 117 -1.22 24.81 -4.78
CA SER A 117 -2.32 25.28 -5.61
C SER A 117 -2.89 24.12 -6.45
N PRO A 118 -4.14 24.21 -6.95
CA PRO A 118 -4.68 23.20 -7.85
C PRO A 118 -3.75 22.95 -9.05
N LEU A 119 -3.46 21.67 -9.32
CA LEU A 119 -2.52 21.25 -10.35
C LEU A 119 -2.97 21.78 -11.72
N ARG A 120 -2.02 22.38 -12.44
CA ARG A 120 -2.19 22.88 -13.79
C ARG A 120 -1.26 22.14 -14.74
N PHE A 121 -1.56 22.24 -16.03
CA PHE A 121 -0.83 21.51 -17.07
C PHE A 121 -0.51 22.43 -18.22
N GLU A 122 0.73 22.38 -18.68
CA GLU A 122 1.21 23.10 -19.86
C GLU A 122 1.58 22.06 -20.93
N ILE A 123 0.94 22.15 -22.09
CA ILE A 123 1.21 21.26 -23.23
C ILE A 123 1.88 22.08 -24.33
N LYS A 124 3.02 21.58 -24.83
CA LYS A 124 3.76 22.14 -25.96
C LYS A 124 3.81 21.12 -27.10
N GLU A 125 3.44 21.55 -28.30
CA GLU A 125 3.54 20.72 -29.50
C GLU A 125 4.95 20.82 -30.07
N LEU A 126 5.61 19.66 -30.26
CA LEU A 126 6.97 19.57 -30.78
C LEU A 126 7.02 19.23 -32.28
N GLY A 127 5.87 18.93 -32.89
CA GLY A 127 5.73 18.60 -34.30
C GLY A 127 5.76 17.09 -34.57
N GLU A 128 5.90 16.71 -35.85
CA GLU A 128 5.86 15.31 -36.27
C GLU A 128 7.22 14.63 -36.09
N LYS A 129 7.21 13.43 -35.50
CA LYS A 129 8.41 12.59 -35.32
C LYS A 129 8.08 11.14 -35.63
N SER A 130 9.06 10.42 -36.19
CA SER A 130 9.02 8.96 -36.28
C SER A 130 9.80 8.37 -35.13
N VAL A 131 9.14 7.57 -34.28
CA VAL A 131 9.76 6.93 -33.12
C VAL A 131 9.73 5.42 -33.31
N GLU A 132 10.89 4.80 -33.08
CA GLU A 132 11.02 3.35 -33.06
C GLU A 132 10.75 2.81 -31.65
N TYR A 133 9.96 1.74 -31.57
CA TYR A 133 9.73 1.01 -30.33
C TYR A 133 9.80 -0.50 -30.57
N ILE A 134 10.17 -1.22 -29.53
CA ILE A 134 10.28 -2.68 -29.57
C ILE A 134 8.99 -3.24 -28.97
N SER A 135 8.23 -3.99 -29.79
CA SER A 135 7.10 -4.75 -29.30
C SER A 135 7.47 -6.22 -29.23
N THR A 136 7.15 -6.83 -28.09
CA THR A 136 7.30 -8.28 -27.93
C THR A 136 5.97 -8.95 -28.24
N PHE A 137 5.98 -9.90 -29.17
CA PHE A 137 4.83 -10.73 -29.51
C PHE A 137 5.20 -12.20 -29.31
N TRP A 138 4.20 -12.99 -28.95
CA TRP A 138 4.32 -14.43 -28.84
C TRP A 138 3.97 -15.04 -30.20
N GLU A 139 4.91 -15.75 -30.79
CA GLU A 139 4.71 -16.53 -32.01
C GLU A 139 5.15 -17.96 -31.71
N ASN A 140 4.25 -18.94 -31.86
CA ASN A 140 4.54 -20.36 -31.62
C ASN A 140 5.15 -20.68 -30.24
N ARG A 141 4.63 -20.06 -29.16
CA ARG A 141 5.15 -20.18 -27.77
C ARG A 141 6.58 -19.67 -27.57
N GLU A 142 7.20 -19.06 -28.58
CA GLU A 142 8.46 -18.35 -28.46
C GLU A 142 8.21 -16.84 -28.38
N LYS A 143 8.97 -16.18 -27.51
CA LYS A 143 8.91 -14.74 -27.32
C LYS A 143 9.81 -14.08 -28.37
N LYS A 144 9.23 -13.42 -29.37
CA LYS A 144 9.98 -12.68 -30.41
C LYS A 144 9.80 -11.18 -30.23
N THR A 145 10.86 -10.43 -30.51
CA THR A 145 10.86 -8.97 -30.53
C THR A 145 10.88 -8.47 -31.97
N LYS A 146 10.07 -7.46 -32.26
CA LYS A 146 10.12 -6.74 -33.55
C LYS A 146 10.10 -5.25 -33.29
N THR A 147 10.97 -4.55 -33.99
CA THR A 147 11.02 -3.09 -33.99
C THR A 147 9.93 -2.57 -34.92
N PHE A 148 9.12 -1.67 -34.40
CA PHE A 148 8.08 -0.97 -35.14
C PHE A 148 8.41 0.53 -35.16
N THR A 149 8.25 1.15 -36.32
CA THR A 149 8.38 2.60 -36.47
C THR A 149 6.98 3.19 -36.57
N GLU A 150 6.62 4.09 -35.67
CA GLU A 150 5.32 4.77 -35.67
C GLU A 150 5.53 6.28 -35.83
N LYS A 151 4.78 6.89 -36.76
CA LYS A 151 4.76 8.35 -36.94
C LYS A 151 3.80 8.94 -35.93
N ILE A 152 4.30 9.81 -35.08
CA ILE A 152 3.54 10.48 -34.03
C ILE A 152 3.62 12.00 -34.19
N LYS A 153 2.57 12.68 -33.72
CA LYS A 153 2.63 14.12 -33.42
C LYS A 153 3.11 14.24 -31.99
N ASP A 154 4.35 14.65 -31.81
CA ASP A 154 4.96 14.72 -30.49
C ASP A 154 4.45 15.95 -29.73
N LYS A 155 4.07 15.71 -28.48
CA LYS A 155 3.62 16.72 -27.52
C LYS A 155 4.32 16.46 -26.21
N VAL A 156 4.73 17.51 -25.52
CA VAL A 156 5.25 17.47 -24.16
C VAL A 156 4.25 18.11 -23.23
N CYS A 157 3.99 17.45 -22.11
CA CYS A 157 3.22 18.00 -21.00
C CYS A 157 4.12 18.17 -19.78
N VAL A 158 3.90 19.25 -19.05
CA VAL A 158 4.45 19.49 -17.71
C VAL A 158 3.31 19.85 -16.79
N ALA A 159 3.21 19.16 -15.65
CA ALA A 159 2.30 19.54 -14.58
C ALA A 159 3.02 20.53 -13.67
N TRP A 160 2.33 21.57 -13.22
CA TRP A 160 2.89 22.56 -12.32
C TRP A 160 1.88 22.99 -11.25
N ALA A 161 2.40 23.39 -10.10
CA ALA A 161 1.63 23.97 -9.01
C ALA A 161 2.50 24.96 -8.24
N ILE A 162 1.87 25.90 -7.54
CA ILE A 162 2.52 26.84 -6.63
C ILE A 162 2.46 26.24 -5.23
N GLU A 163 3.60 26.08 -4.57
CA GLU A 163 3.63 25.67 -3.16
C GLU A 163 3.23 26.86 -2.29
N LYS A 164 2.25 26.70 -1.39
CA LYS A 164 1.71 27.82 -0.63
C LYS A 164 2.64 28.34 0.47
N GLY A 165 3.57 27.50 0.94
CA GLY A 165 4.56 27.91 1.94
C GLY A 165 5.63 28.81 1.36
N THR A 166 6.21 28.42 0.23
CA THR A 166 7.33 29.13 -0.42
C THR A 166 6.88 30.15 -1.47
N GLY A 167 5.70 29.95 -2.05
CA GLY A 167 5.22 30.70 -3.22
C GLY A 167 5.91 30.32 -4.52
N GLU A 168 6.75 29.29 -4.51
CA GLU A 168 7.52 28.86 -5.69
C GLU A 168 6.67 27.98 -6.62
N ARG A 169 6.90 28.15 -7.93
CA ARG A 169 6.31 27.28 -8.95
C ARG A 169 7.15 26.00 -9.06
N ILE A 170 6.54 24.89 -8.69
CA ILE A 170 7.13 23.56 -8.79
C ILE A 170 6.59 22.88 -10.04
N GLU A 171 7.48 22.23 -10.78
CA GLU A 171 7.18 21.56 -12.04
C GLU A 171 7.49 20.07 -11.97
N SER A 172 6.64 19.26 -12.60
CA SER A 172 6.87 17.84 -12.77
C SER A 172 7.93 17.58 -13.86
N PRO A 173 8.58 16.41 -13.84
CA PRO A 173 9.32 15.94 -15.00
C PRO A 173 8.43 15.99 -16.27
N PRO A 174 8.94 16.47 -17.41
CA PRO A 174 8.19 16.53 -18.65
C PRO A 174 7.91 15.12 -19.16
N VAL A 175 6.70 14.89 -19.66
CA VAL A 175 6.32 13.64 -20.33
C VAL A 175 6.00 13.94 -21.78
N SER A 176 6.64 13.23 -22.70
CA SER A 176 6.38 13.33 -24.14
C SER A 176 5.63 12.12 -24.69
N ILE A 177 4.99 12.28 -25.85
CA ILE A 177 4.41 11.15 -26.58
C ILE A 177 5.52 10.22 -27.07
N GLU A 178 6.67 10.78 -27.46
CA GLU A 178 7.88 10.01 -27.77
C GLU A 178 8.28 9.06 -26.63
N MET A 179 8.29 9.54 -25.38
CA MET A 179 8.52 8.71 -24.19
C MET A 179 7.44 7.65 -24.06
N ALA A 180 6.16 8.02 -24.21
CA ALA A 180 5.04 7.08 -24.10
C ALA A 180 5.08 5.95 -25.13
N VAL A 181 5.63 6.19 -26.32
CA VAL A 181 5.84 5.16 -27.36
C VAL A 181 6.98 4.23 -26.96
N ARG A 182 8.12 4.76 -26.50
CA ARG A 182 9.26 3.96 -26.04
C ARG A 182 8.93 3.08 -24.84
N GLU A 183 8.20 3.62 -23.88
CA GLU A 183 7.72 2.92 -22.69
C GLU A 183 6.54 1.96 -22.99
N GLY A 184 6.08 1.89 -24.24
CA GLY A 184 5.01 1.00 -24.66
C GLY A 184 3.62 1.36 -24.13
N TRP A 185 3.43 2.57 -23.59
CA TRP A 185 2.12 3.05 -23.13
C TRP A 185 1.21 3.35 -24.32
N TYR A 186 1.76 3.96 -25.36
CA TYR A 186 1.01 4.40 -26.54
C TYR A 186 0.55 3.23 -27.42
N SER A 187 1.41 2.22 -27.55
CA SER A 187 1.26 1.15 -28.56
C SER A 187 0.51 -0.10 -28.06
N LYS A 188 0.10 -0.12 -26.78
CA LYS A 188 -0.59 -1.28 -26.18
C LYS A 188 -1.90 -1.57 -26.92
N ASN A 189 -2.18 -2.84 -27.23
CA ASN A 189 -3.41 -3.21 -27.94
C ASN A 189 -4.66 -2.77 -27.15
N GLY A 190 -5.56 -2.03 -27.79
CA GLY A 190 -6.71 -1.40 -27.14
C GLY A 190 -6.41 -0.10 -26.37
N SER A 191 -5.23 0.50 -26.55
CA SER A 191 -4.91 1.80 -25.94
C SER A 191 -5.83 2.90 -26.46
N LYS A 192 -6.55 3.55 -25.54
CA LYS A 192 -7.30 4.80 -25.83
C LYS A 192 -6.36 5.99 -25.99
N TRP A 193 -5.07 5.83 -25.69
CA TRP A 193 -4.07 6.89 -25.69
C TRP A 193 -3.69 7.40 -27.07
N LYS A 194 -3.99 6.65 -28.14
CA LYS A 194 -3.82 7.14 -29.51
C LYS A 194 -4.82 8.24 -29.87
N THR A 195 -6.01 8.20 -29.29
CA THR A 195 -7.08 9.20 -29.53
C THR A 195 -7.19 10.21 -28.39
N MET A 196 -6.70 9.87 -27.20
CA MET A 196 -6.71 10.70 -25.99
C MET A 196 -5.29 10.87 -25.44
N ASP A 197 -4.39 11.38 -26.28
CA ASP A 197 -2.99 11.63 -25.96
C ASP A 197 -2.82 12.65 -24.83
N GLU A 198 -3.57 13.76 -24.87
CA GLU A 198 -3.44 14.81 -23.86
C GLU A 198 -3.89 14.38 -22.47
N VAL A 199 -4.96 13.57 -22.38
CA VAL A 199 -5.42 13.01 -21.10
C VAL A 199 -4.34 12.09 -20.51
N MET A 200 -3.74 11.25 -21.34
CA MET A 200 -2.63 10.39 -20.94
C MET A 200 -1.46 11.22 -20.41
N LEU A 201 -1.04 12.25 -21.13
CA LEU A 201 0.06 13.11 -20.73
C LEU A 201 -0.19 13.82 -19.39
N ARG A 202 -1.41 14.36 -19.18
CA ARG A 202 -1.80 14.98 -17.90
C ARG A 202 -1.78 13.98 -16.76
N TYR A 203 -2.31 12.77 -16.97
CA TYR A 203 -2.31 11.72 -15.94
C TYR A 203 -0.91 11.25 -15.57
N ARG A 204 -0.01 11.12 -16.55
CA ARG A 204 1.39 10.74 -16.32
C ARG A 204 2.16 11.81 -15.56
N THR A 205 2.08 13.05 -16.01
CA THR A 205 2.74 14.19 -15.35
C THR A 205 2.23 14.41 -13.94
N ALA A 206 0.92 14.29 -13.70
CA ALA A 206 0.35 14.34 -12.35
C ALA A 206 0.87 13.21 -11.45
N SER A 207 0.98 12.00 -11.99
CA SER A 207 1.51 10.85 -11.25
C SER A 207 2.98 11.05 -10.88
N PHE A 208 3.78 11.63 -11.78
CA PHE A 208 5.18 11.97 -11.49
C PHE A 208 5.29 13.10 -10.47
N PHE A 209 4.46 14.14 -10.58
CA PHE A 209 4.40 15.22 -9.61
C PHE A 209 4.11 14.68 -8.20
N GLY A 210 3.02 13.92 -8.03
CA GLY A 210 2.62 13.39 -6.73
C GLY A 210 3.66 12.47 -6.11
N LYS A 211 4.30 11.61 -6.90
CA LYS A 211 5.35 10.71 -6.40
C LYS A 211 6.63 11.45 -6.00
N LEU A 212 6.94 12.57 -6.64
CA LEU A 212 8.17 13.31 -6.39
C LEU A 212 8.04 14.31 -5.24
N TYR A 213 6.92 15.04 -5.19
CA TYR A 213 6.77 16.18 -4.28
C TYR A 213 5.79 15.94 -3.12
N ALA A 214 4.94 14.92 -3.23
CA ALA A 214 3.97 14.58 -2.17
C ALA A 214 3.78 13.06 -1.97
N PRO A 215 4.86 12.27 -1.83
CA PRO A 215 4.76 10.83 -1.62
C PRO A 215 4.02 10.48 -0.32
N GLU A 216 4.13 11.31 0.73
CA GLU A 216 3.47 11.15 2.02
C GLU A 216 1.96 11.06 1.89
N LEU A 217 1.35 11.90 1.05
CA LEU A 217 -0.08 11.89 0.76
C LEU A 217 -0.51 10.60 0.09
N LEU A 218 0.30 10.07 -0.84
CA LEU A 218 -0.01 8.84 -1.56
C LEU A 218 0.21 7.60 -0.70
N MET A 219 1.11 7.68 0.27
CA MET A 219 1.44 6.58 1.17
C MET A 219 0.59 6.59 2.44
N GLY A 220 -0.21 7.63 2.69
CA GLY A 220 -1.01 7.78 3.91
C GLY A 220 -0.15 7.97 5.15
N LEU A 221 0.96 8.71 5.03
CA LEU A 221 1.73 9.16 6.20
C LEU A 221 1.17 10.52 6.63
N GLN A 222 0.91 10.65 7.92
CA GLN A 222 0.51 11.93 8.49
C GLN A 222 1.72 12.87 8.52
N THR A 223 1.51 14.13 8.15
CA THR A 223 2.58 15.13 8.29
C THR A 223 2.68 15.60 9.74
N VAL A 224 3.81 16.21 10.09
CA VAL A 224 4.02 16.76 11.44
C VAL A 224 2.99 17.86 11.73
N GLU A 225 2.63 18.67 10.73
CA GLU A 225 1.57 19.67 10.91
C GLU A 225 0.21 19.01 11.19
N GLU A 226 -0.15 17.94 10.49
CA GLU A 226 -1.41 17.22 10.73
C GLU A 226 -1.47 16.62 12.15
N ILE A 227 -0.36 16.10 12.67
CA ILE A 227 -0.28 15.58 14.03
C ILE A 227 -0.44 16.71 15.05
N ASN A 228 0.18 17.87 14.79
CA ASN A 228 0.09 19.03 15.69
C ASN A 228 -1.32 19.65 15.68
N ASP A 229 -1.99 19.71 14.52
CA ASP A 229 -3.36 20.21 14.40
C ASP A 229 -4.40 19.24 15.00
N ALA A 230 -4.14 17.92 14.93
CA ALA A 230 -5.00 16.92 15.57
C ALA A 230 -4.98 17.01 17.11
N ARG A 231 -3.96 17.63 17.71
CA ARG A 231 -3.90 17.95 19.15
C ARG A 231 -4.74 19.20 19.44
N VAL A 232 -6.05 19.15 19.16
CA VAL A 232 -6.98 20.19 19.62
C VAL A 232 -7.09 20.08 21.14
N ILE A 233 -6.49 21.03 21.83
CA ILE A 233 -6.65 21.22 23.26
C ILE A 233 -8.02 21.84 23.49
N ASP A 234 -9.00 21.05 23.93
CA ASP A 234 -10.34 21.53 24.28
C ASP A 234 -10.23 22.42 25.53
N ALA A 235 -10.21 23.73 25.30
CA ALA A 235 -10.26 24.74 26.35
C ALA A 235 -11.71 24.93 26.79
N THR A 236 -12.10 24.34 27.92
CA THR A 236 -13.45 24.49 28.45
C THR A 236 -13.59 25.84 29.16
N PRO A 237 -14.72 26.59 28.97
CA PRO A 237 -14.94 27.85 29.68
C PRO A 237 -15.21 27.61 31.16
N ASP A 238 -14.48 28.29 32.04
CA ASP A 238 -14.51 28.04 33.50
C ASP A 238 -15.68 28.71 34.23
N GLY A 239 -16.65 29.25 33.49
CA GLY A 239 -17.79 29.99 34.05
C GLY A 239 -17.44 31.34 34.69
N TYR A 240 -16.15 31.68 34.87
CA TYR A 240 -15.66 32.95 35.43
C TYR A 240 -14.93 33.85 34.42
N GLY A 241 -15.07 33.58 33.11
CA GLY A 241 -14.42 34.34 32.05
C GLY A 241 -12.96 33.94 31.77
N GLY A 242 -12.48 32.85 32.38
CA GLY A 242 -11.23 32.17 32.04
C GLY A 242 -11.48 30.87 31.26
N TYR A 243 -10.40 30.33 30.68
CA TYR A 243 -10.38 29.02 30.03
C TYR A 243 -9.49 28.08 30.85
N SER A 244 -9.99 26.90 31.20
CA SER A 244 -9.17 25.82 31.75
C SER A 244 -8.78 24.85 30.64
N VAL A 245 -7.56 24.35 30.76
CA VAL A 245 -7.00 23.30 29.92
C VAL A 245 -6.67 22.13 30.83
N ASP A 246 -7.11 20.93 30.48
CA ASP A 246 -6.83 19.73 31.26
C ASP A 246 -5.34 19.35 31.12
N ILE A 247 -4.59 19.35 32.23
CA ILE A 247 -3.15 19.06 32.26
C ILE A 247 -2.84 17.64 31.75
N ASN A 248 -3.79 16.72 31.86
CA ASN A 248 -3.62 15.36 31.33
C ASN A 248 -3.61 15.32 29.79
N SER A 249 -4.25 16.27 29.08
CA SER A 249 -4.17 16.36 27.62
C SER A 249 -2.81 16.89 27.13
N LEU A 250 -2.04 17.54 28.02
CA LEU A 250 -0.69 18.05 27.74
C LEU A 250 0.41 17.01 28.03
N LYS A 251 0.10 15.96 28.81
CA LYS A 251 1.08 14.96 29.29
C LYS A 251 1.18 13.69 28.44
N SER A 252 0.38 13.55 27.39
CA SER A 252 0.38 12.36 26.52
C SER A 252 1.72 12.09 25.81
N ASP A 253 2.65 13.05 25.81
CA ASP A 253 4.02 12.86 25.31
C ASP A 253 4.93 12.03 26.23
N GLU A 254 4.64 11.93 27.55
CA GLU A 254 5.50 11.19 28.49
C GLU A 254 5.20 9.68 28.56
N GLN A 255 3.98 9.23 28.25
CA GLN A 255 3.60 7.82 28.40
C GLN A 255 3.83 6.96 27.15
N GLU A 256 3.80 7.51 25.93
CA GLU A 256 4.13 6.74 24.72
C GLU A 256 5.64 6.64 24.47
N SER A 257 6.42 7.57 25.03
CA SER A 257 7.90 7.53 25.00
C SER A 257 8.50 6.66 26.13
N ALA A 258 7.72 6.34 27.17
CA ALA A 258 8.19 5.57 28.33
C ALA A 258 7.85 4.06 28.27
N SER A 259 6.96 3.60 27.38
CA SER A 259 6.58 2.18 27.31
C SER A 259 7.49 1.32 26.42
N SER A 260 8.64 1.84 25.98
CA SER A 260 9.63 1.09 25.19
C SER A 260 11.07 1.21 25.69
N ALA A 261 11.30 1.64 26.93
CA ALA A 261 12.64 1.73 27.51
C ALA A 261 12.68 1.37 29.01
N GLU A 262 12.43 0.10 29.33
CA GLU A 262 13.07 -0.53 30.49
C GLU A 262 13.84 -1.76 30.02
N THR A 263 15.00 -1.52 29.40
CA THR A 263 16.10 -2.47 29.39
C THR A 263 17.13 -1.97 30.41
N GLU A 264 17.18 -2.62 31.57
CA GLU A 264 18.29 -2.49 32.51
C GLU A 264 19.61 -2.79 31.77
N GLY A 265 20.60 -1.89 31.83
CA GLY A 265 21.97 -2.21 31.41
C GLY A 265 22.72 -1.23 30.49
N VAL A 266 22.40 0.07 30.46
CA VAL A 266 23.20 1.08 29.73
C VAL A 266 23.53 2.28 30.62
N ASP A 267 24.81 2.59 30.76
CA ASP A 267 25.30 3.79 31.47
C ASP A 267 25.10 5.03 30.58
N LYS A 268 24.37 6.03 31.09
CA LYS A 268 23.86 7.19 30.32
C LYS A 268 24.88 8.30 30.09
N GLU A 269 26.08 8.23 30.64
CA GLU A 269 27.16 9.19 30.34
C GLU A 269 28.15 8.71 29.28
N THR A 270 28.39 7.40 29.15
CA THR A 270 29.44 6.84 28.27
C THR A 270 28.91 5.92 27.17
N GLY A 271 27.64 5.52 27.22
CA GLY A 271 26.99 4.77 26.15
C GLY A 271 27.47 3.32 25.97
N GLU A 272 28.14 2.73 26.96
CA GLU A 272 28.56 1.32 26.94
C GLU A 272 27.59 0.39 27.68
N ILE A 273 27.50 -0.86 27.21
CA ILE A 273 26.62 -1.92 27.71
C ILE A 273 27.47 -2.89 28.54
N ILE A 274 27.18 -3.04 29.84
CA ILE A 274 27.94 -3.93 30.73
C ILE A 274 27.26 -5.31 30.76
N ASN A 275 27.70 -6.23 29.90
CA ASN A 275 27.32 -7.65 30.00
C ASN A 275 28.18 -8.34 31.06
N THR A 276 27.58 -8.66 32.21
CA THR A 276 28.18 -9.54 33.22
C THR A 276 27.34 -10.80 33.33
N GLU A 277 27.72 -11.89 32.66
CA GLU A 277 27.36 -13.22 33.13
C GLU A 277 28.55 -14.16 33.04
N SER A 278 28.79 -14.80 34.18
CA SER A 278 29.91 -15.69 34.46
C SER A 278 29.59 -17.11 34.02
N ASN A 279 30.46 -17.61 33.15
CA ASN A 279 31.05 -18.95 33.12
C ASN A 279 30.26 -20.14 33.69
N SER A 280 29.87 -21.07 32.80
CA SER A 280 29.96 -22.51 33.08
C SER A 280 30.52 -23.24 31.86
N ASP A 281 31.78 -23.67 31.99
CA ASP A 281 32.57 -24.43 31.04
C ASP A 281 31.92 -25.74 30.55
N LYS A 282 31.97 -25.98 29.23
CA LYS A 282 32.24 -27.30 28.64
C LYS A 282 32.90 -27.17 27.25
N LYS A 283 34.24 -27.33 27.27
CA LYS A 283 35.17 -27.88 26.27
C LYS A 283 34.84 -27.78 24.75
N ILE A 284 35.53 -26.81 24.15
CA ILE A 284 36.31 -26.79 22.89
C ILE A 284 36.38 -28.08 22.06
N GLU A 285 36.02 -27.98 20.78
CA GLU A 285 36.86 -28.44 19.65
C GLU A 285 36.84 -27.36 18.54
N LYS A 286 38.04 -26.99 18.09
CA LYS A 286 38.33 -25.98 17.07
C LYS A 286 38.57 -26.69 15.75
N GLU A 287 37.98 -26.20 14.67
CA GLU A 287 38.59 -26.32 13.35
C GLU A 287 38.59 -24.94 12.66
N LYS A 288 39.80 -24.51 12.29
CA LYS A 288 40.11 -23.21 11.70
C LYS A 288 39.79 -23.23 10.21
N THR A 289 39.38 -22.09 9.66
CA THR A 289 40.03 -21.58 8.44
C THR A 289 40.02 -20.05 8.42
N ASP A 290 41.19 -19.51 8.12
CA ASP A 290 41.54 -18.10 7.99
C ASP A 290 40.88 -17.46 6.76
N ILE A 291 40.41 -16.21 6.87
CA ILE A 291 40.14 -15.36 5.71
C ILE A 291 40.70 -13.96 5.98
N LYS A 292 41.67 -13.54 5.16
CA LYS A 292 42.08 -12.14 4.99
C LYS A 292 41.14 -11.42 4.01
N PRO A 293 40.98 -10.09 4.13
CA PRO A 293 39.87 -9.35 3.57
C PRO A 293 40.15 -8.88 2.15
N GLU A 294 39.22 -9.06 1.22
CA GLU A 294 39.15 -8.21 0.03
C GLU A 294 37.79 -8.27 -0.70
N VAL A 295 37.27 -7.07 -0.98
CA VAL A 295 36.29 -6.67 -2.02
C VAL A 295 34.83 -7.13 -1.88
N ILE A 296 33.99 -6.18 -1.48
CA ILE A 296 32.51 -6.23 -1.53
C ILE A 296 32.06 -6.17 -2.99
N GLN A 297 31.43 -7.23 -3.50
CA GLN A 297 30.57 -7.20 -4.69
C GLN A 297 29.21 -7.85 -4.37
N ALA A 298 28.15 -7.16 -4.77
CA ALA A 298 26.75 -7.54 -4.60
C ALA A 298 26.44 -8.88 -5.29
N LYS A 299 25.81 -9.81 -4.56
CA LYS A 299 25.23 -11.04 -5.12
C LYS A 299 23.74 -10.83 -5.40
N ASN A 300 23.38 -11.02 -6.66
CA ASN A 300 22.01 -11.22 -7.13
C ASN A 300 21.56 -12.64 -6.75
N ASP A 301 20.38 -12.76 -6.15
CA ASP A 301 19.70 -14.04 -5.90
C ASP A 301 19.03 -14.54 -7.20
N GLU A 302 19.81 -15.16 -8.08
CA GLU A 302 19.29 -16.10 -9.07
C GLU A 302 19.87 -17.50 -8.78
N PRO A 303 19.03 -18.56 -8.68
CA PRO A 303 19.51 -19.91 -8.43
C PRO A 303 20.38 -20.40 -9.60
N SER A 304 21.45 -21.10 -9.25
CA SER A 304 22.45 -21.64 -10.19
C SER A 304 21.79 -22.48 -11.29
N PRO A 305 22.33 -22.51 -12.52
CA PRO A 305 21.78 -23.29 -13.65
C PRO A 305 21.51 -24.77 -13.31
N GLU A 306 22.28 -25.37 -12.41
CA GLU A 306 22.09 -26.76 -11.97
C GLU A 306 20.86 -26.95 -11.06
N GLU A 307 20.46 -25.92 -10.30
CA GLU A 307 19.24 -25.93 -9.47
C GLU A 307 18.00 -25.74 -10.33
N GLN A 308 18.09 -24.92 -11.38
CA GLN A 308 17.02 -24.74 -12.36
C GLN A 308 16.71 -26.02 -13.13
N GLU A 309 17.71 -26.83 -13.46
CA GLU A 309 17.52 -28.13 -14.09
C GLU A 309 16.88 -29.17 -13.16
N LYS A 310 17.22 -29.14 -11.85
CA LYS A 310 16.58 -30.02 -10.85
C LYS A 310 15.11 -29.67 -10.64
N ILE A 311 14.79 -28.38 -10.56
CA ILE A 311 13.41 -27.91 -10.44
C ILE A 311 12.61 -28.29 -11.69
N LYS A 312 13.20 -28.14 -12.88
CA LYS A 312 12.55 -28.50 -14.14
C LYS A 312 12.32 -30.01 -14.27
N LYS A 313 13.25 -30.86 -13.81
CA LYS A 313 13.06 -32.31 -13.75
C LYS A 313 11.95 -32.71 -12.77
N GLN A 314 11.91 -32.11 -11.58
CA GLN A 314 10.85 -32.38 -10.60
C GLN A 314 9.46 -32.02 -11.14
N LEU A 315 9.33 -30.89 -11.82
CA LEU A 315 8.05 -30.46 -12.43
C LEU A 315 7.59 -31.39 -13.57
N ILE A 316 8.53 -31.96 -14.33
CA ILE A 316 8.23 -32.94 -15.39
C ILE A 316 7.79 -34.28 -14.80
N ASP A 317 8.43 -34.72 -13.71
CA ASP A 317 8.07 -35.96 -13.02
C ASP A 317 6.71 -35.86 -12.30
N GLU A 318 6.36 -34.68 -11.79
CA GLU A 318 5.06 -34.39 -11.17
C GLU A 318 3.94 -34.36 -12.22
N ALA A 319 4.17 -33.71 -13.37
CA ALA A 319 3.23 -33.71 -14.48
C ALA A 319 2.96 -35.10 -15.07
N ASN A 320 3.99 -35.97 -15.10
CA ASN A 320 3.83 -37.36 -15.54
C ASN A 320 3.06 -38.23 -14.52
N LYS A 321 3.13 -37.90 -13.22
CA LYS A 321 2.31 -38.56 -12.19
C LYS A 321 0.84 -38.17 -12.26
N GLU A 322 0.52 -36.94 -12.65
CA GLU A 322 -0.86 -36.48 -12.82
C GLU A 322 -1.55 -37.05 -14.07
N GLN A 323 -0.80 -37.44 -15.10
CA GLN A 323 -1.34 -38.02 -16.34
C GLN A 323 -1.59 -39.53 -16.30
N ALA A 324 -1.23 -40.23 -15.21
CA ALA A 324 -1.52 -41.66 -15.08
C ALA A 324 -3.04 -41.89 -14.88
N PRO A 325 -3.71 -42.71 -15.71
CA PRO A 325 -5.15 -42.93 -15.60
C PRO A 325 -5.49 -43.63 -14.28
N ARG A 326 -6.38 -43.02 -13.48
CA ARG A 326 -6.93 -43.62 -12.25
C ARG A 326 -7.56 -44.98 -12.58
N ALA A 327 -7.07 -46.05 -11.96
CA ALA A 327 -7.60 -47.39 -12.10
C ALA A 327 -9.11 -47.42 -11.78
N ALA A 328 -9.89 -47.97 -12.71
CA ALA A 328 -11.35 -48.08 -12.60
C ALA A 328 -11.75 -48.97 -11.41
N ARG A 329 -12.50 -48.41 -10.45
CA ARG A 329 -13.14 -49.19 -9.38
C ARG A 329 -14.27 -50.04 -9.96
N SER A 330 -14.15 -51.36 -9.81
CA SER A 330 -15.19 -52.36 -10.05
C SER A 330 -16.47 -52.01 -9.28
N ARG A 331 -17.61 -51.94 -9.98
CA ARG A 331 -18.95 -51.79 -9.38
C ARG A 331 -19.43 -53.17 -8.93
N GLN A 332 -19.56 -53.39 -7.63
CA GLN A 332 -20.39 -54.46 -7.09
C GLN A 332 -21.86 -54.02 -7.17
N ASN A 333 -22.67 -54.80 -7.88
CA ASN A 333 -24.12 -54.68 -7.88
C ASN A 333 -24.66 -55.01 -6.48
N PHE A 334 -25.51 -54.14 -5.95
CA PHE A 334 -26.40 -54.47 -4.84
C PHE A 334 -27.77 -54.80 -5.43
N ASP A 335 -28.19 -56.05 -5.31
CA ASP A 335 -29.54 -56.50 -5.63
C ASP A 335 -30.53 -55.93 -4.60
N LEU A 336 -31.68 -55.52 -5.10
CA LEU A 336 -32.85 -55.08 -4.33
C LEU A 336 -33.78 -56.28 -4.12
N GLU A 337 -33.93 -56.71 -2.87
CA GLU A 337 -35.16 -57.30 -2.34
C GLU A 337 -35.59 -56.54 -1.08
#